data_AF-A0A0G1QSS0-F1
#
_entry.id   AF-A0A0G1QSS0-F1
#
_cell.length_a   1.000
_cell.length_b   1.000
_cell.length_c   1.000
_cell.angle_alpha   90.00
_cell.angle_beta   90.00
_cell.angle_gamma   90.00
#
_symmetry.space_group_name_H-M   'P 1'
#
loop_
_entity.id
_entity.type
_entity.pdbx_description
1 polymer ?
#
loop_
_entity_poly.entity_id
_entity_poly.type
_entity_poly.pdbx_seq_one_letter_code
_entity_poly.pdbx_strand_id
1 'polypeptide(L)'
;MKSNRGFTLVELILYSAIFAVVGGLLTGVLVTSIRTQNKDASKNEVTQQLDLVVNTVQRLVRNSSLIEVAYEGTATGTACSQYCTLALRMASSTKDPTIVRSDVTGVYLQEGSDEEVPLTTNEIVVDNLLFTKFETPGGHAIVQIDATFSRNTSNPQFAVTKSLRSAISRVSAATFDSNLIPNLNDAWDLGQTSPDKRWQDLYLSDNLFVGG
;
A
#
# COMPACT_ATOMS: atom_id res chain seq x y z
N MET A 1 58.08 28.67 -47.37
CA MET A 1 57.73 28.99 -45.96
C MET A 1 56.25 29.34 -45.93
N LYS A 2 55.41 28.51 -45.26
CA LYS A 2 53.96 28.72 -45.19
C LYS A 2 53.70 29.88 -44.20
N SER A 3 53.10 30.96 -44.69
CA SER A 3 52.69 32.10 -43.87
C SER A 3 51.49 31.68 -43.02
N ASN A 4 51.69 31.55 -41.70
CA ASN A 4 50.60 31.44 -40.73
C ASN A 4 50.00 32.85 -40.57
N ARG A 5 48.89 33.10 -41.27
CA ARG A 5 48.10 34.32 -41.07
C ARG A 5 47.44 34.24 -39.69
N GLY A 6 47.78 35.18 -38.81
CA GLY A 6 47.16 35.32 -37.50
C GLY A 6 45.69 35.70 -37.63
N PHE A 7 44.87 35.20 -36.70
CA PHE A 7 43.44 35.48 -36.60
C PHE A 7 43.18 36.97 -36.39
N THR A 8 42.12 37.50 -37.01
CA THR A 8 41.68 38.87 -36.75
C THR A 8 40.91 38.95 -35.44
N LEU A 9 41.01 40.08 -34.72
CA LEU A 9 40.36 40.27 -33.42
C LEU A 9 38.82 40.17 -33.53
N VAL A 10 38.25 40.60 -34.65
CA VAL A 10 36.82 40.49 -34.95
C VAL A 10 36.37 39.04 -35.05
N GLU A 11 37.17 38.18 -35.69
CA GLU A 11 36.86 36.78 -35.90
C GLU A 11 36.93 35.97 -34.59
N LEU A 12 37.87 36.33 -33.69
CA LEU A 12 37.95 35.76 -32.34
C LEU A 12 36.73 36.13 -31.48
N ILE A 13 36.26 37.38 -31.55
CA ILE A 13 35.06 37.82 -30.85
C ILE A 13 33.83 37.09 -31.39
N LEU A 14 33.70 37.00 -32.72
CA LEU A 14 32.58 36.32 -33.36
C LEU A 14 32.48 34.85 -32.94
N TYR A 15 33.61 34.13 -32.93
CA TYR A 15 33.64 32.72 -32.53
C TYR A 15 33.37 32.53 -31.04
N SER A 16 33.91 33.42 -30.18
CA SER A 16 33.62 33.37 -28.74
C SER A 16 32.13 33.62 -28.45
N ALA A 17 31.48 34.51 -29.19
CA ALA A 17 30.06 34.79 -29.06
C ALA A 17 29.20 33.60 -29.48
N ILE A 18 29.50 32.99 -30.63
CA ILE A 18 28.80 31.77 -31.10
C ILE A 18 29.02 30.63 -30.10
N PHE A 19 30.25 30.44 -29.62
CA PHE A 19 30.57 29.42 -28.63
C PHE A 19 29.79 29.62 -27.32
N ALA A 20 29.69 30.85 -26.83
CA ALA A 20 28.94 31.16 -25.62
C ALA A 20 27.44 30.85 -25.79
N VAL A 21 26.85 31.20 -26.94
CA VAL A 21 25.44 30.92 -27.23
C VAL A 21 25.18 29.41 -27.32
N VAL A 22 25.97 28.70 -28.11
CA VAL A 22 25.81 27.24 -28.29
C VAL A 22 26.09 26.49 -26.99
N GLY A 23 27.16 26.86 -26.28
CA GLY A 23 27.52 26.27 -24.98
C GLY A 23 26.45 26.53 -23.91
N GLY A 24 25.86 27.73 -23.90
CA GLY A 24 24.76 28.07 -23.01
C GLY A 24 23.51 27.22 -23.26
N LEU A 25 23.14 27.03 -24.53
CA LEU A 25 22.01 26.18 -24.91
C LEU A 25 22.24 24.71 -24.52
N LEU A 26 23.42 24.16 -24.84
CA LEU A 26 23.76 22.77 -24.50
C LEU A 26 23.77 22.54 -22.99
N THR A 27 24.33 23.47 -22.22
CA THR A 27 24.33 23.40 -20.76
C THR A 27 22.90 23.48 -20.20
N GLY A 28 22.06 24.36 -20.77
CA GLY A 28 20.66 24.47 -20.41
C GLY A 28 19.90 23.16 -20.58
N VAL A 29 20.07 22.49 -21.73
CA VAL A 29 19.47 21.18 -22.01
C VAL A 29 19.99 20.09 -21.07
N LEU A 30 21.29 20.10 -20.75
CA LEU A 30 21.86 19.14 -19.81
C LEU A 30 21.25 19.29 -18.41
N VAL A 31 21.13 20.52 -17.91
CA VAL A 31 20.57 20.79 -16.58
C VAL A 31 19.10 20.37 -16.50
N THR A 32 18.30 20.65 -17.54
CA THR A 32 16.89 20.23 -17.57
C THR A 32 16.76 18.71 -17.68
N SER A 33 17.64 18.05 -18.45
CA SER A 33 17.67 16.59 -18.54
C SER A 33 18.00 15.93 -17.20
N ILE A 34 19.04 16.38 -16.49
CA ILE A 34 19.41 15.84 -15.17
C ILE A 34 18.27 16.01 -14.17
N ARG A 35 17.65 17.19 -14.12
CA ARG A 35 16.49 17.45 -13.25
C ARG A 35 15.33 16.51 -13.53
N THR A 36 15.08 16.23 -14.82
CA THR A 36 14.01 15.33 -15.24
C THR A 36 14.31 13.88 -14.85
N GLN A 37 15.53 13.40 -15.12
CA GLN A 37 15.99 12.06 -14.74
C GLN A 37 15.88 11.83 -13.23
N ASN A 38 16.31 12.80 -12.43
CA ASN A 38 16.23 12.76 -10.96
C ASN A 38 14.78 12.66 -10.44
N LYS A 39 13.88 13.42 -11.07
CA LYS A 39 12.45 13.38 -10.74
C LYS A 39 11.80 12.06 -11.15
N ASP A 40 12.19 11.52 -12.30
CA ASP A 40 11.66 10.25 -12.80
C ASP A 40 12.16 9.05 -11.98
N ALA A 41 13.42 9.06 -11.56
CA ALA A 41 13.94 8.08 -10.60
C ALA A 41 13.14 8.09 -9.29
N SER A 42 12.85 9.30 -8.76
CA SER A 42 12.04 9.45 -7.54
C SER A 42 10.60 8.95 -7.72
N LYS A 43 9.98 9.21 -8.89
CA LYS A 43 8.65 8.68 -9.21
C LYS A 43 8.63 7.16 -9.25
N ASN A 44 9.63 6.56 -9.91
CA ASN A 44 9.71 5.12 -10.04
C ASN A 44 9.83 4.45 -8.68
N GLU A 45 10.65 5.00 -7.78
CA GLU A 45 10.79 4.49 -6.41
C GLU A 45 9.47 4.53 -5.63
N VAL A 46 8.82 5.70 -5.59
CA VAL A 46 7.53 5.88 -4.89
C VAL A 46 6.48 4.92 -5.46
N THR A 47 6.43 4.77 -6.79
CA THR A 47 5.48 3.87 -7.45
C THR A 47 5.77 2.40 -7.13
N GLN A 48 7.03 1.95 -7.15
CA GLN A 48 7.39 0.57 -6.82
C GLN A 48 7.00 0.20 -5.39
N GLN A 49 7.25 1.08 -4.43
CA GLN A 49 6.88 0.83 -3.03
C GLN A 49 5.36 0.87 -2.82
N LEU A 50 4.66 1.79 -3.50
CA LEU A 50 3.20 1.82 -3.49
C LEU A 50 2.62 0.51 -4.04
N ASP A 51 3.11 0.05 -5.20
CA ASP A 51 2.66 -1.18 -5.83
C ASP A 51 2.96 -2.40 -4.95
N LEU A 52 4.13 -2.45 -4.28
CA LEU A 52 4.47 -3.51 -3.34
C LEU A 52 3.47 -3.58 -2.19
N VAL A 53 3.14 -2.44 -1.56
CA VAL A 53 2.17 -2.36 -0.47
C VAL A 53 0.79 -2.82 -0.95
N VAL A 54 0.31 -2.26 -2.06
CA VAL A 54 -1.05 -2.55 -2.56
C VAL A 54 -1.18 -4.02 -2.99
N ASN A 55 -0.18 -4.58 -3.68
CA ASN A 55 -0.19 -5.99 -4.07
C ASN A 55 -0.09 -6.92 -2.86
N THR A 56 0.68 -6.54 -1.84
CA THR A 56 0.79 -7.30 -0.59
C THR A 56 -0.55 -7.30 0.14
N VAL A 57 -1.17 -6.12 0.35
CA VAL A 57 -2.50 -6.04 0.96
C VAL A 57 -3.53 -6.80 0.14
N GLN A 58 -3.51 -6.67 -1.19
CA GLN A 58 -4.42 -7.42 -2.06
C GLN A 58 -4.30 -8.93 -1.88
N ARG A 59 -3.07 -9.45 -1.82
CA ARG A 59 -2.81 -10.88 -1.56
C ARG A 59 -3.34 -11.29 -0.19
N LEU A 60 -3.09 -10.49 0.84
CA LEU A 60 -3.52 -10.79 2.21
C LEU A 60 -5.04 -10.75 2.36
N VAL A 61 -5.71 -9.73 1.81
CA VAL A 61 -7.17 -9.61 1.81
C VAL A 61 -7.80 -10.80 1.08
N ARG A 62 -7.25 -11.22 -0.06
CA ARG A 62 -7.75 -12.40 -0.80
C ARG A 62 -7.57 -13.72 -0.04
N ASN A 63 -6.47 -13.86 0.70
CA ASN A 63 -6.16 -15.07 1.47
C ASN A 63 -6.73 -15.07 2.90
N SER A 64 -7.31 -13.95 3.34
CA SER A 64 -7.92 -13.84 4.66
C SER A 64 -9.19 -14.68 4.76
N SER A 65 -9.42 -15.28 5.93
CA SER A 65 -10.68 -15.94 6.27
C SER A 65 -11.74 -14.90 6.67
N LEU A 66 -11.32 -13.90 7.45
CA LEU A 66 -12.17 -12.81 7.91
C LEU A 66 -11.38 -11.49 7.89
N ILE A 67 -12.06 -10.41 7.49
CA ILE A 67 -11.55 -9.05 7.65
C ILE A 67 -12.17 -8.52 8.94
N GLU A 68 -11.38 -8.40 9.99
CA GLU A 68 -11.89 -8.08 11.32
C GLU A 68 -12.26 -6.60 11.39
N VAL A 69 -11.29 -5.70 11.18
CA VAL A 69 -11.50 -4.25 11.34
C VAL A 69 -10.36 -3.44 10.69
N ALA A 70 -10.68 -2.20 10.30
CA ALA A 70 -9.71 -1.14 10.02
C ALA A 70 -9.83 -0.05 11.09
N TYR A 71 -8.76 0.22 11.85
CA TYR A 71 -8.74 1.21 12.92
C TYR A 71 -7.47 2.07 12.86
N GLU A 72 -7.47 3.22 13.54
CA GLU A 72 -6.30 4.11 13.56
C GLU A 72 -5.25 3.66 14.59
N GLY A 73 -3.98 3.61 14.17
CA GLY A 73 -2.86 3.28 15.06
C GLY A 73 -2.93 1.85 15.63
N THR A 74 -2.60 1.68 16.90
CA THR A 74 -2.48 0.36 17.56
C THR A 74 -3.72 -0.06 18.36
N ALA A 75 -4.71 0.82 18.53
CA ALA A 75 -5.86 0.57 19.40
C ALA A 75 -7.16 0.31 18.60
N THR A 76 -7.79 -0.82 18.86
CA THR A 76 -9.07 -1.22 18.27
C THR A 76 -10.19 -0.28 18.76
N GLY A 77 -10.78 0.53 17.88
CA GLY A 77 -11.97 1.34 18.20
C GLY A 77 -12.02 2.76 17.62
N THR A 78 -10.91 3.29 17.12
CA THR A 78 -10.89 4.61 16.47
C THR A 78 -11.10 4.46 14.96
N ALA A 79 -12.11 5.18 14.42
CA ALA A 79 -12.32 5.25 12.98
C ALA A 79 -11.09 5.86 12.31
N CYS A 80 -10.63 5.23 11.24
CA CYS A 80 -9.37 5.64 10.63
C CYS A 80 -9.48 6.94 9.84
N SER A 81 -8.59 7.90 10.13
CA SER A 81 -8.54 9.21 9.48
C SER A 81 -7.35 9.42 8.54
N GLN A 82 -6.17 8.84 8.84
CA GLN A 82 -4.95 9.06 8.05
C GLN A 82 -3.99 7.87 8.05
N TYR A 83 -3.74 7.25 9.20
CA TYR A 83 -2.85 6.09 9.35
C TYR A 83 -3.63 4.87 9.84
N CYS A 84 -4.11 4.05 8.91
CA CYS A 84 -4.88 2.87 9.28
C CYS A 84 -4.00 1.66 9.57
N THR A 85 -4.56 0.83 10.43
CA THR A 85 -4.20 -0.57 10.66
C THR A 85 -5.33 -1.45 10.18
N LEU A 86 -5.01 -2.40 9.31
CA LEU A 86 -5.92 -3.44 8.83
C LEU A 86 -5.59 -4.75 9.54
N ALA A 87 -6.54 -5.26 10.32
CA ALA A 87 -6.43 -6.57 10.95
C ALA A 87 -7.19 -7.63 10.13
N LEU A 88 -6.47 -8.67 9.74
CA LEU A 88 -6.98 -9.79 8.95
C LEU A 88 -6.83 -11.08 9.74
N ARG A 89 -7.87 -11.90 9.73
CA ARG A 89 -7.79 -13.28 10.22
C ARG A 89 -7.37 -14.20 9.09
N MET A 90 -6.46 -15.11 9.38
CA MET A 90 -5.92 -16.06 8.40
C MET A 90 -6.40 -17.49 8.72
N ALA A 91 -6.42 -18.36 7.71
CA ALA A 91 -6.78 -19.77 7.90
C ALA A 91 -5.72 -20.54 8.72
N SER A 92 -4.44 -20.19 8.56
CA SER A 92 -3.34 -20.78 9.34
C SER A 92 -3.20 -20.09 10.68
N SER A 93 -3.27 -20.85 11.78
CA SER A 93 -3.12 -20.34 13.15
C SER A 93 -1.75 -19.69 13.42
N THR A 94 -0.72 -20.01 12.63
CA THR A 94 0.61 -19.39 12.75
C THR A 94 0.69 -17.99 12.16
N LYS A 95 -0.22 -17.63 11.25
CA LYS A 95 -0.27 -16.31 10.59
C LYS A 95 -1.46 -15.46 11.07
N ASP A 96 -2.24 -16.00 12.02
CA ASP A 96 -3.41 -15.36 12.58
C ASP A 96 -3.04 -14.69 13.93
N PRO A 97 -3.24 -13.38 14.12
CA PRO A 97 -3.74 -12.39 13.17
C PRO A 97 -2.64 -11.85 12.23
N THR A 98 -2.99 -11.49 11.00
CA THR A 98 -2.10 -10.71 10.12
C THR A 98 -2.51 -9.24 10.17
N ILE A 99 -1.58 -8.37 10.55
CA ILE A 99 -1.82 -6.94 10.77
C ILE A 99 -0.98 -6.15 9.77
N VAL A 100 -1.64 -5.28 9.00
CA VAL A 100 -0.97 -4.28 8.16
C VAL A 100 -1.16 -2.93 8.79
N ARG A 101 -0.08 -2.34 9.32
CA ARG A 101 -0.10 -1.04 9.99
C ARG A 101 0.62 0.00 9.13
N SER A 102 0.15 1.24 9.19
CA SER A 102 0.90 2.39 8.67
C SER A 102 1.23 3.39 9.76
N ASP A 103 2.34 4.09 9.58
CA ASP A 103 2.69 5.30 10.30
C ASP A 103 3.36 6.29 9.34
N VAL A 104 3.80 7.44 9.85
CA VAL A 104 4.48 8.47 9.05
C VAL A 104 5.77 7.95 8.38
N THR A 105 6.45 6.99 9.01
CA THR A 105 7.74 6.46 8.53
C THR A 105 7.61 5.31 7.54
N GLY A 106 6.47 4.61 7.50
CA GLY A 106 6.30 3.51 6.57
C GLY A 106 5.05 2.66 6.79
N VAL A 107 5.01 1.57 6.04
CA VAL A 107 3.99 0.51 6.17
C VAL A 107 4.66 -0.74 6.68
N TYR A 108 4.04 -1.39 7.66
CA TYR A 108 4.53 -2.55 8.38
C TYR A 108 3.55 -3.71 8.23
N LEU A 109 4.11 -4.91 8.17
CA LEU A 109 3.38 -6.16 8.14
C LEU A 109 3.79 -7.01 9.34
N GLN A 110 2.80 -7.42 10.11
CA GLN A 110 2.93 -8.43 11.15
C GLN A 110 2.14 -9.67 10.74
N GLU A 111 2.74 -10.85 10.75
CA GLU A 111 2.03 -12.11 10.55
C GLU A 111 2.05 -12.92 11.85
N GLY A 112 0.89 -13.17 12.45
CA GLY A 112 0.76 -13.91 13.70
C GLY A 112 1.44 -13.20 14.87
N SER A 113 2.28 -13.94 15.60
CA SER A 113 3.07 -13.44 16.73
C SER A 113 4.49 -12.99 16.35
N ASP A 114 4.82 -12.97 15.05
CA ASP A 114 6.13 -12.54 14.59
C ASP A 114 6.30 -11.02 14.75
N GLU A 115 7.56 -10.56 14.68
CA GLU A 115 7.90 -9.15 14.71
C GLU A 115 7.38 -8.41 13.47
N GLU A 116 7.10 -7.11 13.61
CA GLU A 116 6.69 -6.26 12.50
C GLU A 116 7.83 -6.10 11.48
N VAL A 117 7.54 -6.42 10.22
CA VAL A 117 8.46 -6.27 9.09
C VAL A 117 8.08 -5.04 8.26
N PRO A 118 9.01 -4.10 7.99
CA PRO A 118 8.73 -2.96 7.13
C PRO A 118 8.56 -3.40 5.67
N LEU A 119 7.45 -2.99 5.05
CA LEU A 119 7.20 -3.17 3.61
C LEU A 119 7.79 -2.02 2.78
N THR A 120 7.93 -0.84 3.38
CA THR A 120 8.51 0.34 2.74
C THR A 120 9.91 0.59 3.27
N THR A 121 10.68 1.40 2.54
CA THR A 121 12.01 1.85 2.96
C THR A 121 11.95 3.25 3.59
N ASN A 122 13.06 3.69 4.19
CA ASN A 122 13.19 5.04 4.76
C ASN A 122 13.19 6.19 3.72
N GLU A 123 13.20 5.86 2.42
CA GLU A 123 13.12 6.83 1.32
C GLU A 123 11.69 7.33 1.07
N ILE A 124 10.68 6.71 1.68
CA ILE A 124 9.26 7.03 1.50
C ILE A 124 8.65 7.51 2.81
N VAL A 125 7.74 8.47 2.71
CA VAL A 125 6.87 8.94 3.77
C VAL A 125 5.44 8.58 3.39
N VAL A 126 4.68 8.05 4.34
CA VAL A 126 3.25 7.81 4.14
C VAL A 126 2.51 9.10 4.50
N ASP A 127 1.88 9.71 3.51
CA ASP A 127 1.02 10.88 3.74
C ASP A 127 -0.35 10.41 4.26
N ASN A 128 -0.88 9.34 3.65
CA ASN A 128 -2.18 8.77 3.98
C ASN A 128 -2.24 7.29 3.56
N LEU A 129 -2.79 6.43 4.42
CA LEU A 129 -3.17 5.06 4.05
C LEU A 129 -4.48 4.71 4.74
N LEU A 130 -5.55 4.67 3.93
CA LEU A 130 -6.89 4.40 4.40
C LEU A 130 -7.42 3.05 3.93
N PHE A 131 -8.03 2.32 4.86
CA PHE A 131 -8.73 1.07 4.59
C PHE A 131 -10.20 1.25 4.92
N THR A 132 -11.08 1.10 3.93
CA THR A 132 -12.53 1.12 4.13
C THR A 132 -13.10 -0.24 3.79
N LYS A 133 -13.73 -0.88 4.78
CA LYS A 133 -14.39 -2.17 4.63
C LYS A 133 -15.84 -1.96 4.19
N PHE A 134 -16.23 -2.58 3.09
CA PHE A 134 -17.61 -2.66 2.61
C PHE A 134 -18.08 -4.10 2.70
N GLU A 135 -19.09 -4.36 3.52
CA GLU A 135 -19.77 -5.66 3.57
C GLU A 135 -21.17 -5.53 2.99
N THR A 136 -21.46 -6.33 1.97
CA THR A 136 -22.82 -6.47 1.46
C THR A 136 -23.48 -7.66 2.15
N PRO A 137 -24.71 -7.50 2.70
CA PRO A 137 -25.43 -8.63 3.29
C PRO A 137 -25.59 -9.76 2.28
N GLY A 138 -25.03 -10.95 2.58
CA GLY A 138 -25.06 -12.11 1.69
C GLY A 138 -24.02 -12.10 0.56
N GLY A 139 -23.13 -11.11 0.51
CA GLY A 139 -22.07 -10.98 -0.49
C GLY A 139 -20.65 -11.00 0.10
N HIS A 140 -19.65 -10.88 -0.77
CA HIS A 140 -18.25 -10.83 -0.38
C HIS A 140 -17.88 -9.47 0.23
N ALA A 141 -17.07 -9.49 1.27
CA ALA A 141 -16.46 -8.28 1.83
C ALA A 141 -15.45 -7.69 0.83
N ILE A 142 -15.51 -6.38 0.65
CA ILE A 142 -14.60 -5.60 -0.21
C ILE A 142 -13.82 -4.64 0.69
N VAL A 143 -12.51 -4.55 0.49
CA VAL A 143 -11.67 -3.54 1.14
C VAL A 143 -11.25 -2.53 0.08
N GLN A 144 -11.64 -1.28 0.27
CA GLN A 144 -11.10 -0.16 -0.48
C GLN A 144 -9.83 0.34 0.21
N ILE A 145 -8.80 0.58 -0.58
CA ILE A 145 -7.52 1.13 -0.16
C ILE A 145 -7.35 2.50 -0.82
N ASP A 146 -7.10 3.53 -0.02
CA ASP A 146 -6.67 4.84 -0.49
C ASP A 146 -5.29 5.14 0.10
N ALA A 147 -4.25 5.01 -0.73
CA ALA A 147 -2.86 5.21 -0.33
C ALA A 147 -2.30 6.46 -1.00
N THR A 148 -1.58 7.30 -0.26
CA THR A 148 -0.82 8.45 -0.76
C THR A 148 0.56 8.44 -0.12
N PHE A 149 1.59 8.27 -0.94
CA PHE A 149 3.00 8.22 -0.52
C PHE A 149 3.78 9.37 -1.16
N SER A 150 4.74 9.91 -0.41
CA SER A 150 5.66 10.93 -0.86
C SER A 150 7.11 10.49 -0.65
N ARG A 151 8.02 11.08 -1.44
CA ARG A 151 9.45 10.84 -1.25
C ARG A 151 9.98 11.62 -0.05
N ASN A 152 10.74 10.96 0.82
CA ASN A 152 11.41 11.56 1.96
C ASN A 152 12.58 12.44 1.51
N THR A 153 12.31 13.68 1.11
CA THR A 153 13.35 14.62 0.66
C THR A 153 12.96 16.06 0.92
N SER A 154 13.95 16.87 1.33
CA SER A 154 13.81 18.33 1.46
C SER A 154 14.04 19.06 0.14
N ASN A 155 14.50 18.36 -0.90
CA ASN A 155 14.83 18.98 -2.18
C ASN A 155 13.62 18.96 -3.13
N PRO A 156 13.10 20.11 -3.57
CA PRO A 156 11.91 20.19 -4.42
C PRO A 156 12.10 19.54 -5.81
N GLN A 157 13.34 19.32 -6.25
CA GLN A 157 13.60 18.61 -7.51
C GLN A 157 13.30 17.11 -7.43
N PHE A 158 13.35 16.53 -6.22
CA PHE A 158 13.08 15.12 -5.95
C PHE A 158 11.73 14.91 -5.25
N ALA A 159 11.06 16.00 -4.84
CA ALA A 159 9.74 15.94 -4.21
C ALA A 159 8.71 15.38 -5.20
N VAL A 160 8.22 14.19 -4.89
CA VAL A 160 7.21 13.47 -5.66
C VAL A 160 6.22 12.86 -4.69
N THR A 161 4.93 13.01 -5.02
CA THR A 161 3.81 12.38 -4.30
C THR A 161 3.00 11.57 -5.30
N LYS A 162 2.54 10.39 -4.89
CA LYS A 162 1.69 9.49 -5.66
C LYS A 162 0.54 9.00 -4.79
N SER A 163 -0.66 9.02 -5.35
CA SER A 163 -1.85 8.48 -4.73
C SER A 163 -2.42 7.35 -5.57
N LEU A 164 -2.92 6.30 -4.93
CA LEU A 164 -3.67 5.22 -5.55
C LEU A 164 -4.93 4.93 -4.75
N ARG A 165 -6.03 4.74 -5.47
CA ARG A 165 -7.28 4.20 -4.94
C ARG A 165 -7.55 2.85 -5.60
N SER A 166 -7.73 1.81 -4.80
CA SER A 166 -8.02 0.46 -5.26
C SER A 166 -9.14 -0.17 -4.42
N ALA A 167 -9.88 -1.11 -4.99
CA ALA A 167 -10.87 -1.90 -4.26
C ALA A 167 -10.59 -3.38 -4.50
N ILE A 168 -10.45 -4.14 -3.41
CA ILE A 168 -10.12 -5.55 -3.44
C ILE A 168 -11.26 -6.33 -2.82
N SER A 169 -11.90 -7.17 -3.62
CA SER A 169 -12.89 -8.14 -3.13
C SER A 169 -12.21 -9.36 -2.53
N ARG A 170 -12.72 -9.86 -1.41
CA ARG A 170 -12.30 -11.14 -0.85
C ARG A 170 -12.88 -12.27 -1.70
N VAL A 171 -12.00 -13.14 -2.20
CA VAL A 171 -12.40 -14.36 -2.91
C VAL A 171 -12.27 -15.51 -1.94
N SER A 172 -13.27 -15.71 -1.09
CA SER A 172 -13.34 -16.86 -0.20
C SER A 172 -14.73 -17.49 -0.31
N ALA A 173 -14.80 -18.75 -0.73
CA ALA A 173 -15.91 -19.61 -0.32
C ALA A 173 -15.86 -19.67 1.22
N ALA A 174 -17.00 -19.50 1.90
CA ALA A 174 -17.06 -19.71 3.33
C ALA A 174 -16.82 -21.20 3.62
N THR A 175 -15.56 -21.60 3.79
CA THR A 175 -15.19 -22.93 4.24
C THR A 175 -14.80 -22.83 5.70
N PHE A 176 -15.64 -23.37 6.58
CA PHE A 176 -15.26 -23.59 7.96
C PHE A 176 -14.20 -24.70 7.96
N ASP A 177 -12.92 -24.32 8.10
CA ASP A 177 -11.79 -25.25 8.11
C ASP A 177 -11.50 -25.82 9.52
N SER A 178 -12.34 -25.48 10.50
CA SER A 178 -12.21 -25.97 11.87
C SER A 178 -13.57 -26.09 12.55
N ASN A 179 -13.63 -26.98 13.54
CA ASN A 179 -14.82 -27.19 14.36
C ASN A 179 -15.22 -25.89 15.07
N LEU A 180 -16.52 -25.59 15.11
CA LEU A 180 -17.05 -24.50 15.94
C LEU A 180 -17.09 -24.97 17.40
N ILE A 181 -16.02 -24.70 18.14
CA ILE A 181 -15.91 -25.04 19.57
C ILE A 181 -16.15 -23.77 20.40
N PRO A 182 -17.25 -23.68 21.17
CA PRO A 182 -17.49 -22.53 22.04
C PRO A 182 -16.47 -22.50 23.19
N ASN A 183 -16.09 -21.29 23.62
CA ASN A 183 -15.17 -21.08 24.73
C ASN A 183 -15.85 -21.12 26.12
N LEU A 184 -17.18 -21.23 26.15
CA LEU A 184 -18.00 -21.30 27.36
C LEU A 184 -19.21 -22.17 27.05
N ASN A 185 -19.58 -23.05 27.99
CA ASN A 185 -20.75 -23.91 27.86
C ASN A 185 -22.03 -23.06 27.78
N ASP A 186 -22.95 -23.42 26.88
CA ASP A 186 -24.31 -22.87 26.74
C ASP A 186 -24.39 -21.34 26.60
N ALA A 187 -23.33 -20.69 26.12
CA ALA A 187 -23.26 -19.23 26.07
C ALA A 187 -23.44 -18.64 24.66
N TRP A 188 -23.20 -19.43 23.61
CA TRP A 188 -23.17 -18.94 22.23
C TRP A 188 -24.13 -19.70 21.34
N ASP A 189 -24.95 -18.95 20.62
CA ASP A 189 -25.80 -19.47 19.54
C ASP A 189 -25.02 -19.53 18.23
N LEU A 190 -25.35 -20.54 17.40
CA LEU A 190 -24.87 -20.59 16.01
C LEU A 190 -25.72 -19.63 15.15
N GLY A 191 -25.22 -18.40 15.03
CA GLY A 191 -25.89 -17.31 14.31
C GLY A 191 -25.94 -16.04 15.16
N GLN A 192 -25.90 -14.88 14.53
CA GLN A 192 -25.91 -13.61 15.24
C GLN A 192 -27.36 -13.25 15.60
N THR A 193 -27.73 -13.34 16.88
CA THR A 193 -29.07 -12.96 17.37
C THR A 193 -29.32 -11.45 17.33
N SER A 194 -28.29 -10.64 17.13
CA SER A 194 -28.39 -9.19 16.92
C SER A 194 -27.40 -8.73 15.84
N PRO A 195 -27.81 -8.05 14.75
CA PRO A 195 -29.16 -7.65 14.38
C PRO A 195 -29.78 -8.68 13.42
N ASP A 196 -30.41 -9.73 13.97
CA ASP A 196 -31.28 -10.69 13.26
C ASP A 196 -30.65 -11.44 12.07
N LYS A 197 -29.42 -11.97 12.21
CA LYS A 197 -28.82 -12.86 11.22
C LYS A 197 -28.97 -14.31 11.64
N ARG A 198 -30.04 -14.95 11.15
CA ARG A 198 -30.28 -16.38 11.29
C ARG A 198 -29.80 -17.12 10.05
N TRP A 199 -29.34 -18.35 10.25
CA TRP A 199 -29.07 -19.27 9.15
C TRP A 199 -30.40 -19.68 8.50
N GLN A 200 -30.47 -19.64 7.18
CA GLN A 200 -31.66 -20.04 6.44
C GLN A 200 -31.78 -21.56 6.39
N ASP A 201 -30.71 -22.23 5.93
CA ASP A 201 -30.62 -23.67 5.80
C ASP A 201 -29.29 -24.16 6.37
N LEU A 202 -29.31 -25.34 6.98
CA LEU A 202 -28.12 -26.03 7.46
C LEU A 202 -28.04 -27.40 6.79
N TYR A 203 -27.01 -27.61 5.96
CA TYR A 203 -26.77 -28.86 5.26
C TYR A 203 -25.68 -29.65 6.00
N LEU A 204 -26.07 -30.75 6.65
CA LEU A 204 -25.18 -31.64 7.39
C LEU A 204 -25.19 -33.02 6.72
N SER A 205 -24.04 -33.69 6.70
CA SER A 205 -23.91 -35.09 6.28
C SER A 205 -23.59 -35.99 7.48
N ASP A 206 -23.78 -37.30 7.30
CA ASP A 206 -23.46 -38.34 8.28
C ASP A 206 -24.30 -38.29 9.56
N ASN A 207 -23.73 -38.71 10.69
CA ASN A 207 -24.46 -38.84 11.95
C ASN A 207 -24.64 -37.48 12.62
N LEU A 208 -25.87 -36.97 12.60
CA LEU A 208 -26.28 -35.79 13.36
C LEU A 208 -26.75 -36.20 14.76
N PHE A 209 -26.09 -35.66 15.79
CA PHE A 209 -26.56 -35.74 17.18
C PHE A 209 -27.13 -34.38 17.60
N VAL A 210 -28.46 -34.27 17.70
CA VAL A 210 -29.14 -33.10 18.28
C VAL A 210 -29.55 -33.46 19.70
N GLY A 211 -28.83 -32.90 20.68
CA GLY A 211 -29.22 -32.95 22.09
C GLY A 211 -30.07 -31.74 22.43
N GLY A 212 -31.21 -31.98 23.07
CA GLY A 212 -32.04 -30.93 23.69
C GLY A 212 -31.90 -30.94 25.20
#